data_AF-A0A0M8X1J5-F1
#
_entry.id   AF-A0A0M8X1J5-F1
#
_cell.length_a   1.000
_cell.length_b   1.000
_cell.length_c   1.000
_cell.angle_alpha   90.00
_cell.angle_beta   90.00
_cell.angle_gamma   90.00
#
_symmetry.space_group_name_H-M   'P 1'
#
loop_
_entity.id
_entity.type
_entity.pdbx_description
1 polymer ?
#
loop_
_entity_poly.entity_id
_entity_poly.type
_entity_poly.pdbx_seq_one_letter_code
_entity_poly.pdbx_strand_id
1 'polypeptide(L)'
;MAGNVTSLFRGTAAHSPSMAALTREGGDGTGPVDFCIPCNPYFPTPAMFEEMAGRLREIVTYYPSSADTVTAELCNLLQLPPQCVAMGNGSTELITWIDHLLVRESLAVPVPTFGRWTDQPMETGKRVDMFPLQEANGFALDLGQYAEFIRARGTRVAVICNPNNPDGGYLHRRQIVQFMDAMADLDLVIVDESFLEFADAEAEPSVVQEAMLRPNVIVLRSLGKNFGLHGIRFGYLVANPALAGKVRAMLPKWNLNSFAEHVVFMLKEHGPEYAQSLQQVRRDRLEMASQLSALPGLTVYPSQGNFLFVRLPVGAEGTVVRDRMLTEHRILVRECGNKIGSSSRFLRLVVRPQVDVRRLVSGLEQVLYGSRRGAAVPEPGTGTSYSSGTAAVDRLVSETNGAGVRLTPAGPAPAAGTGMPLPAAVAPAGGGMPMPAAAQPLPTPAPAAPAPVPVPAPAPAPAPAPVAPTPVPAPAPVPLAPAAALAPTPPGVPARGGLTAAQVRGMTAPAPAAGLTPAPATGWPNAQSWPNAAGTGQAAV
;
A
#
# COMPACT_ATOMS: atom_id res chain seq x y z
N MET A 1 -20.63 7.63 24.33
CA MET A 1 -20.58 6.16 24.43
C MET A 1 -19.66 5.66 23.34
N ALA A 2 -18.45 5.23 23.68
CA ALA A 2 -17.53 4.62 22.71
C ALA A 2 -18.14 3.29 22.27
N GLY A 3 -18.42 3.13 20.98
CA GLY A 3 -18.79 1.84 20.41
C GLY A 3 -17.69 0.83 20.75
N ASN A 4 -18.07 -0.40 21.08
CA ASN A 4 -17.09 -1.44 21.37
C ASN A 4 -16.25 -1.65 20.10
N VAL A 5 -15.05 -1.08 20.02
CA VAL A 5 -14.18 -1.09 18.81
C VAL A 5 -13.92 -2.50 18.29
N THR A 6 -13.99 -3.51 19.17
CA THR A 6 -13.86 -4.93 18.81
C THR A 6 -15.05 -5.46 17.99
N SER A 7 -16.21 -4.80 18.04
CA SER A 7 -17.39 -5.15 17.23
C SER A 7 -17.15 -5.00 15.73
N LEU A 8 -16.21 -4.13 15.32
CA LEU A 8 -15.82 -3.95 13.92
C LEU A 8 -15.26 -5.24 13.29
N PHE A 9 -14.70 -6.14 14.11
CA PHE A 9 -14.18 -7.43 13.65
C PHE A 9 -15.27 -8.50 13.49
N ARG A 10 -16.49 -8.27 13.98
CA ARG A 10 -17.60 -9.23 13.89
C ARG A 10 -18.48 -9.02 12.65
N GLY A 11 -18.48 -7.81 12.08
CA GLY A 11 -19.39 -7.41 11.00
C GLY A 11 -18.76 -7.24 9.62
N THR A 12 -17.45 -7.41 9.46
CA THR A 12 -16.76 -7.18 8.18
C THR A 12 -16.23 -8.48 7.58
N ALA A 13 -16.55 -8.74 6.31
CA ALA A 13 -15.92 -9.78 5.50
C ALA A 13 -14.44 -9.48 5.17
N ALA A 14 -13.97 -8.27 5.51
CA ALA A 14 -12.59 -7.85 5.35
C ALA A 14 -11.71 -8.37 6.50
N HIS A 15 -10.50 -8.84 6.18
CA HIS A 15 -9.56 -9.44 7.12
C HIS A 15 -9.13 -8.53 8.30
N SER A 16 -9.37 -7.21 8.22
CA SER A 16 -9.16 -6.24 9.31
C SER A 16 -10.00 -4.98 9.03
N PRO A 17 -10.61 -4.34 10.05
CA PRO A 17 -11.29 -3.06 9.88
C PRO A 17 -10.29 -1.99 9.45
N SER A 18 -10.76 -0.98 8.71
CA SER A 18 -9.87 0.09 8.25
C SER A 18 -9.41 0.94 9.43
N MET A 19 -8.20 1.50 9.33
CA MET A 19 -7.68 2.45 10.31
C MET A 19 -8.62 3.65 10.49
N ALA A 20 -9.24 4.13 9.40
CA ALA A 20 -10.25 5.19 9.48
C ALA A 20 -11.48 4.78 10.31
N ALA A 21 -11.94 3.53 10.21
CA ALA A 21 -13.03 3.03 11.05
C ALA A 21 -12.59 2.95 12.52
N LEU A 22 -11.39 2.43 12.79
CA LEU A 22 -10.82 2.34 14.14
C LEU A 22 -10.63 3.72 14.79
N THR A 23 -10.14 4.71 14.04
CA THR A 23 -9.98 6.09 14.53
C THR A 23 -11.33 6.74 14.86
N ARG A 24 -12.36 6.53 14.02
CA ARG A 24 -13.71 7.07 14.28
C ARG A 24 -14.34 6.48 15.53
N GLU A 25 -14.25 5.17 15.73
CA GLU A 25 -14.78 4.49 16.92
C GLU A 25 -13.96 4.76 18.19
N GLY A 26 -12.66 5.05 18.05
CA GLY A 26 -11.74 5.34 19.16
C GLY A 26 -12.00 6.68 19.88
N GLY A 27 -12.69 7.62 19.23
CA GLY A 27 -13.23 8.85 19.84
C GLY A 27 -12.23 9.97 20.16
N ASP A 28 -10.93 9.75 20.04
CA ASP A 28 -9.86 10.71 20.35
C ASP A 28 -9.15 11.27 19.10
N GLY A 29 -9.65 10.94 17.90
CA GLY A 29 -9.10 11.41 16.62
C GLY A 29 -7.75 10.79 16.24
N THR A 30 -7.13 10.00 17.12
CA THR A 30 -5.88 9.28 16.84
C THR A 30 -6.18 7.80 16.59
N GLY A 31 -5.58 7.18 15.58
CA GLY A 31 -5.72 5.73 15.36
C GLY A 31 -4.86 4.90 16.34
N PRO A 32 -5.09 3.59 16.47
CA PRO A 32 -4.15 2.71 17.17
C PRO A 32 -2.80 2.63 16.43
N VAL A 33 -1.76 2.17 17.11
CA VAL A 33 -0.50 1.81 16.44
C VAL A 33 -0.74 0.55 15.62
N ASP A 34 -0.50 0.62 14.31
CA ASP A 34 -0.80 -0.45 13.36
C ASP A 34 0.38 -1.40 13.15
N PHE A 35 0.27 -2.61 13.70
CA PHE A 35 1.16 -3.75 13.41
C PHE A 35 0.52 -4.75 12.43
N CYS A 36 -0.61 -4.41 11.81
CA CYS A 36 -1.30 -5.24 10.82
C CYS A 36 -0.78 -5.03 9.42
N ILE A 37 -0.78 -3.80 8.89
CA ILE A 37 -0.56 -3.56 7.46
C ILE A 37 0.94 -3.45 7.15
N PRO A 38 1.54 -4.35 6.35
CA PRO A 38 2.98 -4.33 6.12
C PRO A 38 3.40 -3.15 5.24
N CYS A 39 3.95 -2.11 5.86
CA CYS A 39 4.44 -0.91 5.19
C CYS A 39 5.92 -0.67 5.50
N ASN A 40 6.58 0.15 4.68
CA ASN A 40 7.84 0.77 5.05
C ASN A 40 7.53 2.05 5.83
N PRO A 41 7.86 2.15 7.13
CA PRO A 41 7.54 3.33 7.93
C PRO A 41 8.52 4.50 7.70
N TYR A 42 9.59 4.29 6.92
CA TYR A 42 10.67 5.25 6.71
C TYR A 42 10.69 5.86 5.30
N PHE A 43 9.72 5.49 4.46
CA PHE A 43 9.57 6.03 3.12
C PHE A 43 8.08 6.24 2.80
N PRO A 44 7.72 7.33 2.08
CA PRO A 44 8.54 8.50 1.76
C PRO A 44 8.97 9.27 3.02
N THR A 45 9.95 10.15 2.89
CA THR A 45 10.36 11.04 3.98
C THR A 45 9.31 12.14 4.19
N PRO A 46 9.30 12.82 5.36
CA PRO A 46 8.42 13.98 5.57
C PRO A 46 8.54 15.06 4.49
N ALA A 47 9.76 15.33 3.99
CA ALA A 47 9.97 16.32 2.94
C ALA A 47 9.30 15.91 1.61
N MET A 48 9.32 14.62 1.27
CA MET A 48 8.66 14.08 0.08
C MET A 48 7.13 14.17 0.22
N PHE A 49 6.58 14.00 1.42
CA PHE A 49 5.16 14.26 1.67
C PHE A 49 4.79 15.74 1.46
N GLU A 50 5.64 16.67 1.91
CA GLU A 50 5.42 18.11 1.67
C GLU A 50 5.51 18.46 0.17
N GLU A 51 6.40 17.83 -0.59
CA GLU A 51 6.45 17.98 -2.05
C GLU A 51 5.15 17.52 -2.71
N MET A 52 4.66 16.32 -2.36
CA MET A 52 3.37 15.82 -2.84
C MET A 52 2.22 16.75 -2.47
N ALA A 53 2.23 17.29 -1.25
CA ALA A 53 1.21 18.23 -0.77
C ALA A 53 1.24 19.53 -1.58
N GLY A 54 2.43 20.06 -1.88
CA GLY A 54 2.63 21.23 -2.73
C GLY A 54 2.10 21.05 -4.16
N ARG A 55 2.12 19.81 -4.67
CA ARG A 55 1.63 19.46 -6.02
C ARG A 55 0.23 18.83 -6.02
N LEU A 56 -0.43 18.76 -4.87
CA LEU A 56 -1.69 18.02 -4.72
C LEU A 56 -2.74 18.43 -5.75
N ARG A 57 -2.90 19.73 -6.01
CA ARG A 57 -3.86 20.25 -6.99
C ARG A 57 -3.60 19.70 -8.39
N GLU A 58 -2.35 19.65 -8.83
CA GLU A 58 -1.99 19.09 -10.15
C GLU A 58 -2.29 17.59 -10.19
N ILE A 59 -1.83 16.85 -9.17
CA ILE A 59 -1.99 15.39 -9.08
C ILE A 59 -3.46 14.98 -9.16
N VAL A 60 -4.36 15.70 -8.48
CA VAL A 60 -5.79 15.32 -8.45
C VAL A 60 -6.62 15.85 -9.61
N THR A 61 -6.14 16.87 -10.34
CA THR A 61 -6.92 17.48 -11.44
C THR A 61 -6.49 17.03 -12.82
N TYR A 62 -5.27 16.52 -12.98
CA TYR A 62 -4.76 16.05 -14.26
C TYR A 62 -4.96 14.53 -14.41
N TYR A 63 -5.31 14.12 -15.63
CA TYR A 63 -5.14 12.73 -16.01
C TYR A 63 -3.65 12.37 -15.95
N PRO A 64 -3.33 11.14 -15.53
CA PRO A 64 -1.96 10.68 -15.56
C PRO A 64 -1.45 10.61 -17.00
N SER A 65 -0.13 10.63 -17.15
CA SER A 65 0.54 10.30 -18.40
C SER A 65 0.10 8.95 -18.95
N SER A 66 0.41 8.68 -20.22
CA SER A 66 0.13 7.38 -20.81
C SER A 66 0.83 6.27 -20.00
N ALA A 67 0.22 5.09 -19.98
CA ALA A 67 0.81 3.92 -19.32
C ALA A 67 2.22 3.62 -19.86
N ASP A 68 2.47 3.87 -21.16
CA ASP A 68 3.77 3.69 -21.78
C ASP A 68 4.83 4.63 -21.20
N THR A 69 4.48 5.90 -20.94
CA THR A 69 5.39 6.88 -20.34
C THR A 69 5.76 6.47 -18.90
N VAL A 70 4.76 6.14 -18.08
CA VAL A 70 5.00 5.71 -16.69
C VAL A 70 5.77 4.38 -16.66
N THR A 71 5.47 3.48 -17.61
CA THR A 71 6.17 2.21 -17.76
C THR A 71 7.63 2.42 -18.12
N ALA A 72 7.92 3.28 -19.09
CA ALA A 72 9.28 3.60 -19.50
C ALA A 72 10.08 4.18 -18.33
N GLU A 73 9.51 5.09 -17.54
CA GLU A 73 10.21 5.69 -16.41
C GLU A 73 10.53 4.65 -15.32
N LEU A 74 9.56 3.82 -14.91
CA LEU A 74 9.86 2.76 -13.94
C LEU A 74 10.88 1.76 -14.51
N CYS A 75 10.75 1.39 -15.78
CA CYS A 75 11.65 0.45 -16.44
C CYS A 75 13.09 0.97 -16.51
N ASN A 76 13.27 2.29 -16.70
CA ASN A 76 14.58 2.93 -16.62
C ASN A 76 15.16 2.82 -15.21
N LEU A 77 14.35 3.01 -14.16
CA LEU A 77 14.81 2.85 -12.77
C LEU A 77 15.16 1.39 -12.43
N LEU A 78 14.35 0.44 -12.89
CA LEU A 78 14.50 -0.99 -12.61
C LEU A 78 15.46 -1.70 -13.55
N GLN A 79 15.95 -1.03 -14.59
CA GLN A 79 16.76 -1.63 -15.66
C GLN A 79 16.06 -2.83 -16.31
N LEU A 80 14.76 -2.67 -16.60
CA LEU A 80 13.93 -3.68 -17.25
C LEU A 80 13.47 -3.21 -18.64
N PRO A 81 13.31 -4.12 -19.61
CA PRO A 81 12.71 -3.80 -20.90
C PRO A 81 11.19 -3.53 -20.75
N PRO A 82 10.66 -2.38 -21.22
CA PRO A 82 9.25 -2.00 -21.06
C PRO A 82 8.24 -3.04 -21.59
N GLN A 83 8.57 -3.74 -22.68
CA GLN A 83 7.71 -4.75 -23.28
C GLN A 83 7.43 -5.93 -22.34
N CYS A 84 8.33 -6.19 -21.38
CA CYS A 84 8.25 -7.27 -20.40
C CYS A 84 7.44 -6.90 -19.14
N VAL A 85 6.96 -5.65 -19.03
CA VAL A 85 6.29 -5.15 -17.83
C VAL A 85 4.81 -4.85 -18.10
N ALA A 86 3.96 -5.19 -17.14
CA ALA A 86 2.57 -4.71 -17.09
C ALA A 86 2.27 -4.16 -15.69
N MET A 87 1.70 -2.95 -15.62
CA MET A 87 1.47 -2.21 -14.38
C MET A 87 0.00 -2.19 -14.00
N GLY A 88 -0.30 -2.42 -12.73
CA GLY A 88 -1.67 -2.41 -12.22
C GLY A 88 -1.85 -1.52 -10.99
N ASN A 89 -3.09 -1.31 -10.60
CA ASN A 89 -3.53 -0.66 -9.37
C ASN A 89 -3.28 -1.54 -8.13
N GLY A 90 -2.02 -1.97 -7.98
CA GLY A 90 -1.56 -2.94 -7.00
C GLY A 90 -1.51 -4.36 -7.55
N SER A 91 -0.70 -5.20 -6.91
CA SER A 91 -0.55 -6.61 -7.30
C SER A 91 -1.86 -7.40 -7.25
N THR A 92 -2.83 -7.00 -6.43
CA THR A 92 -4.13 -7.65 -6.35
C THR A 92 -4.94 -7.56 -7.65
N GLU A 93 -4.90 -6.42 -8.36
CA GLU A 93 -5.55 -6.30 -9.67
C GLU A 93 -4.87 -7.23 -10.69
N LEU A 94 -3.55 -7.33 -10.63
CA LEU A 94 -2.79 -8.22 -11.50
C LEU A 94 -3.08 -9.70 -11.20
N ILE A 95 -3.26 -10.08 -9.94
CA ILE A 95 -3.70 -11.43 -9.55
C ILE A 95 -5.05 -11.75 -10.19
N THR A 96 -6.01 -10.82 -10.16
CA THR A 96 -7.32 -10.98 -10.81
C THR A 96 -7.18 -11.21 -12.32
N TRP A 97 -6.36 -10.41 -13.01
CA TRP A 97 -6.15 -10.60 -14.45
C TRP A 97 -5.37 -11.88 -14.79
N ILE A 98 -4.39 -12.27 -13.99
CA ILE A 98 -3.69 -13.55 -14.15
C ILE A 98 -4.69 -14.71 -14.02
N ASP A 99 -5.55 -14.66 -13.01
CA ASP A 99 -6.57 -15.68 -12.80
C ASP A 99 -7.57 -15.78 -13.96
N HIS A 100 -8.06 -14.65 -14.49
CA HIS A 100 -9.00 -14.66 -15.61
C HIS A 100 -8.40 -15.07 -16.95
N LEU A 101 -7.13 -14.74 -17.19
CA LEU A 101 -6.52 -14.90 -18.52
C LEU A 101 -5.67 -16.16 -18.64
N LEU A 102 -5.03 -16.58 -17.56
CA LEU A 102 -3.93 -17.55 -17.60
C LEU A 102 -4.17 -18.79 -16.74
N VAL A 103 -5.01 -18.70 -15.71
CA VAL A 103 -5.44 -19.88 -14.95
C VAL A 103 -6.70 -20.43 -15.62
N ARG A 104 -6.70 -21.72 -15.99
CA ARG A 104 -7.86 -22.36 -16.63
C ARG A 104 -8.63 -23.21 -15.64
N GLU A 105 -8.01 -24.28 -15.17
CA GLU A 105 -8.70 -25.30 -14.38
C GLU A 105 -8.22 -25.37 -12.93
N SER A 106 -6.91 -25.22 -12.72
CA SER A 106 -6.29 -25.51 -11.42
C SER A 106 -5.06 -24.67 -11.13
N LEU A 107 -4.88 -24.39 -9.84
CA LEU A 107 -3.73 -23.67 -9.29
C LEU A 107 -3.28 -24.33 -8.00
N ALA A 108 -1.98 -24.58 -7.87
CA ALA A 108 -1.35 -25.07 -6.66
C ALA A 108 -0.72 -23.91 -5.90
N VAL A 109 -0.85 -23.92 -4.58
CA VAL A 109 -0.29 -22.89 -3.71
C VAL A 109 0.05 -23.44 -2.32
N PRO A 110 1.21 -23.09 -1.74
CA PRO A 110 1.51 -23.39 -0.34
C PRO A 110 0.55 -22.66 0.62
N VAL A 111 0.20 -23.28 1.74
CA VAL A 111 -0.58 -22.64 2.81
C VAL A 111 0.11 -22.83 4.17
N PRO A 112 0.18 -21.79 5.04
CA PRO A 112 -0.49 -20.50 4.91
C PRO A 112 0.19 -19.55 3.91
N THR A 113 -0.62 -18.71 3.26
CA THR A 113 -0.14 -17.74 2.25
C THR A 113 -0.99 -16.46 2.25
N PHE A 114 -0.79 -15.60 1.26
CA PHE A 114 -1.64 -14.45 1.00
C PHE A 114 -2.97 -14.92 0.39
N GLY A 115 -4.08 -14.63 1.08
CA GLY A 115 -5.41 -15.18 0.76
C GLY A 115 -5.88 -14.94 -0.68
N ARG A 116 -5.42 -13.88 -1.36
CA ARG A 116 -5.80 -13.68 -2.77
C ARG A 116 -5.35 -14.79 -3.71
N TRP A 117 -4.31 -15.57 -3.38
CA TRP A 117 -3.93 -16.74 -4.16
C TRP A 117 -4.86 -17.94 -3.96
N THR A 118 -5.68 -17.96 -2.92
CA THR A 118 -6.73 -18.96 -2.71
C THR A 118 -8.11 -18.44 -3.11
N ASP A 119 -8.46 -17.24 -2.65
CA ASP A 119 -9.81 -16.69 -2.75
C ASP A 119 -10.18 -16.39 -4.21
N GLN A 120 -9.30 -15.74 -4.97
CA GLN A 120 -9.55 -15.36 -6.37
C GLN A 120 -9.87 -16.57 -7.29
N PRO A 121 -9.05 -17.64 -7.34
CA PRO A 121 -9.38 -18.81 -8.14
C PRO A 121 -10.62 -19.55 -7.62
N MET A 122 -10.88 -19.59 -6.32
CA MET A 122 -12.11 -20.20 -5.78
C MET A 122 -13.36 -19.41 -6.15
N GLU A 123 -13.31 -18.07 -6.08
CA GLU A 123 -14.39 -17.15 -6.48
C GLU A 123 -14.74 -17.31 -7.96
N THR A 124 -13.78 -17.71 -8.80
CA THR A 124 -13.98 -17.96 -10.24
C THR A 124 -14.19 -19.43 -10.59
N GLY A 125 -14.44 -20.29 -9.59
CA GLY A 125 -14.83 -21.69 -9.78
C GLY A 125 -13.68 -22.64 -10.16
N LYS A 126 -12.43 -22.22 -9.97
CA LYS A 126 -11.23 -23.03 -10.29
C LYS A 126 -10.81 -23.90 -9.09
N ARG A 127 -10.14 -25.02 -9.38
CA ARG A 127 -9.61 -25.92 -8.35
C ARG A 127 -8.35 -25.31 -7.72
N VAL A 128 -8.30 -25.23 -6.39
CA VAL A 128 -7.11 -24.80 -5.66
C VAL A 128 -6.52 -25.98 -4.90
N ASP A 129 -5.33 -26.41 -5.33
CA ASP A 129 -4.59 -27.51 -4.72
C ASP A 129 -3.62 -26.94 -3.67
N MET A 130 -4.05 -27.00 -2.40
CA MET A 130 -3.33 -26.38 -1.29
C MET A 130 -2.26 -27.31 -0.71
N PHE A 131 -0.99 -26.88 -0.74
CA PHE A 131 0.14 -27.62 -0.16
C PHE A 131 0.42 -27.15 1.28
N PRO A 132 0.14 -27.95 2.32
CA PRO A 132 0.26 -27.50 3.71
C PRO A 132 1.73 -27.44 4.16
N LEU A 133 2.19 -26.23 4.47
CA LEU A 133 3.47 -25.98 5.14
C LEU A 133 3.37 -26.43 6.61
N GLN A 134 4.37 -27.19 7.06
CA GLN A 134 4.34 -27.80 8.38
C GLN A 134 4.98 -26.88 9.42
N GLU A 135 4.26 -26.60 10.52
CA GLU A 135 4.79 -25.84 11.67
C GLU A 135 6.07 -26.49 12.22
N ALA A 136 6.11 -27.84 12.27
CA ALA A 136 7.25 -28.61 12.76
C ALA A 136 8.57 -28.32 12.00
N ASN A 137 8.45 -27.89 10.74
CA ASN A 137 9.59 -27.51 9.89
C ASN A 137 9.73 -25.98 9.77
N GLY A 138 9.13 -25.22 10.70
CA GLY A 138 9.16 -23.76 10.66
C GLY A 138 8.41 -23.14 9.49
N PHE A 139 7.43 -23.85 8.92
CA PHE A 139 6.74 -23.48 7.68
C PHE A 139 7.63 -23.40 6.44
N ALA A 140 8.83 -24.01 6.46
CA ALA A 140 9.71 -24.03 5.30
C ALA A 140 9.06 -24.77 4.11
N LEU A 141 9.14 -24.17 2.92
CA LEU A 141 8.68 -24.77 1.68
C LEU A 141 9.76 -25.67 1.07
N ASP A 142 9.50 -26.97 1.05
CA ASP A 142 10.29 -27.93 0.27
C ASP A 142 9.78 -27.95 -1.18
N LEU A 143 10.60 -27.42 -2.10
CA LEU A 143 10.26 -27.33 -3.52
C LEU A 143 10.19 -28.69 -4.22
N GLY A 144 10.90 -29.71 -3.73
CA GLY A 144 10.85 -31.06 -4.28
C GLY A 144 9.52 -31.73 -3.94
N GLN A 145 9.13 -31.69 -2.68
CA GLN A 145 7.83 -32.21 -2.24
C GLN A 145 6.66 -31.44 -2.86
N TYR A 146 6.81 -30.12 -3.02
CA TYR A 146 5.80 -29.31 -3.68
C TYR A 146 5.65 -29.63 -5.17
N ALA A 147 6.78 -29.86 -5.87
CA ALA A 147 6.78 -30.35 -7.25
C ALA A 147 6.05 -31.69 -7.36
N GLU A 148 6.39 -32.68 -6.51
CA GLU A 148 5.73 -33.99 -6.48
C GLU A 148 4.22 -33.86 -6.24
N PHE A 149 3.82 -32.99 -5.31
CA PHE A 149 2.42 -32.68 -5.05
C PHE A 149 1.70 -32.13 -6.29
N ILE A 150 2.28 -31.14 -6.97
CA ILE A 150 1.73 -30.57 -8.21
C ILE A 150 1.53 -31.67 -9.27
N ARG A 151 2.51 -32.55 -9.44
CA ARG A 151 2.44 -33.67 -10.40
C ARG A 151 1.34 -34.66 -10.02
N ALA A 152 1.28 -35.07 -8.76
CA ALA A 152 0.28 -36.03 -8.28
C ALA A 152 -1.15 -35.51 -8.42
N ARG A 153 -1.35 -34.19 -8.28
CA ARG A 153 -2.64 -33.53 -8.45
C ARG A 153 -2.99 -33.21 -9.91
N GLY A 154 -2.03 -33.32 -10.82
CA GLY A 154 -2.18 -32.90 -12.21
C GLY A 154 -2.47 -31.41 -12.35
N THR A 155 -1.96 -30.59 -11.42
CA THR A 155 -2.19 -29.14 -11.42
C THR A 155 -1.36 -28.46 -12.49
N ARG A 156 -1.92 -27.44 -13.16
CA ARG A 156 -1.29 -26.79 -14.32
C ARG A 156 -0.67 -25.43 -14.04
N VAL A 157 -1.01 -24.79 -12.92
CA VAL A 157 -0.43 -23.52 -12.48
C VAL A 157 0.16 -23.66 -11.09
N ALA A 158 1.36 -23.15 -10.85
CA ALA A 158 2.00 -23.15 -9.54
C ALA A 158 2.27 -21.73 -9.04
N VAL A 159 2.00 -21.45 -7.76
CA VAL A 159 2.32 -20.19 -7.11
C VAL A 159 3.40 -20.40 -6.04
N ILE A 160 4.36 -19.47 -6.00
CA ILE A 160 5.35 -19.33 -4.93
C ILE A 160 5.35 -17.86 -4.48
N CYS A 161 5.15 -17.59 -3.20
CA CYS A 161 5.37 -16.26 -2.62
C CYS A 161 6.75 -16.24 -1.98
N ASN A 162 7.61 -15.28 -2.35
CA ASN A 162 8.98 -15.20 -1.83
C ASN A 162 9.44 -13.74 -1.62
N PRO A 163 9.61 -13.27 -0.37
CA PRO A 163 9.26 -13.92 0.89
C PRO A 163 7.77 -14.24 1.03
N ASN A 164 7.42 -15.34 1.69
CA ASN A 164 6.03 -15.74 1.91
C ASN A 164 5.33 -14.86 2.96
N ASN A 165 4.00 -14.74 2.86
CA ASN A 165 3.15 -14.05 3.83
C ASN A 165 2.07 -15.02 4.33
N PRO A 166 2.05 -15.42 5.60
CA PRO A 166 2.43 -14.60 6.74
C PRO A 166 3.75 -14.92 7.41
N ASP A 167 4.37 -16.07 7.10
CA ASP A 167 5.51 -16.62 7.84
C ASP A 167 6.83 -15.86 7.60
N GLY A 168 6.98 -15.22 6.44
CA GLY A 168 8.20 -14.51 6.07
C GLY A 168 9.29 -15.42 5.51
N GLY A 169 8.99 -16.70 5.29
CA GLY A 169 9.89 -17.71 4.76
C GLY A 169 10.46 -17.30 3.40
N TYR A 170 11.70 -17.71 3.16
CA TYR A 170 12.49 -17.29 2.02
C TYR A 170 13.17 -18.46 1.33
N LEU A 171 13.16 -18.43 0.01
CA LEU A 171 13.85 -19.35 -0.88
C LEU A 171 14.92 -18.58 -1.64
N HIS A 172 16.11 -19.16 -1.73
CA HIS A 172 17.19 -18.57 -2.51
C HIS A 172 16.86 -18.55 -4.00
N ARG A 173 17.35 -17.54 -4.72
CA ARG A 173 17.13 -17.40 -6.16
C ARG A 173 17.42 -18.69 -6.93
N ARG A 174 18.54 -19.36 -6.62
CA ARG A 174 18.93 -20.62 -7.25
C ARG A 174 17.87 -21.72 -7.11
N GLN A 175 17.24 -21.83 -5.95
CA GLN A 175 16.22 -22.86 -5.69
C GLN A 175 14.97 -22.61 -6.52
N ILE A 176 14.54 -21.34 -6.63
CA ILE A 176 13.39 -20.95 -7.45
C ILE A 176 13.68 -21.21 -8.93
N VAL A 177 14.90 -20.91 -9.41
CA VAL A 177 15.32 -21.23 -10.79
C VAL A 177 15.22 -22.71 -11.08
N GLN A 178 15.77 -23.55 -10.19
CA GLN A 178 15.68 -25.00 -10.34
C GLN A 178 14.23 -25.51 -10.37
N PHE A 179 13.35 -24.93 -9.54
CA PHE A 179 11.93 -25.26 -9.58
C PHE A 179 11.26 -24.84 -10.90
N MET A 180 11.56 -23.64 -11.41
CA MET A 180 11.06 -23.17 -12.71
C MET A 180 11.50 -24.10 -13.84
N ASP A 181 12.75 -24.57 -13.82
CA ASP A 181 13.27 -25.50 -14.83
C ASP A 181 12.59 -26.88 -14.74
N ALA A 182 12.38 -27.39 -13.52
CA ALA A 182 11.67 -28.65 -13.30
C ALA A 182 10.17 -28.58 -13.68
N MET A 183 9.58 -27.39 -13.65
CA MET A 183 8.17 -27.11 -13.95
C MET A 183 7.97 -26.41 -15.30
N ALA A 184 8.94 -26.52 -16.22
CA ALA A 184 8.89 -25.85 -17.52
C ALA A 184 7.69 -26.29 -18.40
N ASP A 185 7.11 -27.46 -18.15
CA ASP A 185 5.93 -27.97 -18.85
C ASP A 185 4.60 -27.52 -18.23
N LEU A 186 4.58 -26.81 -17.10
CA LEU A 186 3.36 -26.21 -16.54
C LEU A 186 2.86 -25.07 -17.44
N ASP A 187 1.55 -24.81 -17.38
CA ASP A 187 0.94 -23.71 -18.13
C ASP A 187 1.44 -22.36 -17.61
N LEU A 188 1.67 -22.26 -16.29
CA LEU A 188 2.19 -21.06 -15.65
C LEU A 188 2.86 -21.35 -14.30
N VAL A 189 4.00 -20.69 -14.04
CA VAL A 189 4.63 -20.56 -12.72
C VAL A 189 4.60 -19.09 -12.32
N ILE A 190 4.04 -18.81 -11.15
CA ILE A 190 3.91 -17.46 -10.63
C ILE A 190 4.80 -17.32 -9.40
N VAL A 191 5.65 -16.29 -9.41
CA VAL A 191 6.49 -15.92 -8.27
C VAL A 191 6.07 -14.55 -7.76
N ASP A 192 5.47 -14.48 -6.57
CA ASP A 192 5.09 -13.23 -5.91
C ASP A 192 6.25 -12.71 -5.05
N GLU A 193 6.96 -11.73 -5.59
CA GLU A 193 8.10 -11.02 -4.97
C GLU A 193 7.65 -9.74 -4.25
N SER A 194 6.39 -9.63 -3.83
CA SER A 194 5.83 -8.41 -3.21
C SER A 194 6.60 -7.87 -2.00
N PHE A 195 7.39 -8.71 -1.32
CA PHE A 195 8.16 -8.34 -0.12
C PHE A 195 9.67 -8.40 -0.32
N LEU A 196 10.13 -8.68 -1.54
CA LEU A 196 11.52 -9.03 -1.82
C LEU A 196 12.51 -7.91 -1.50
N GLU A 197 12.12 -6.64 -1.63
CA GLU A 197 13.01 -5.50 -1.33
C GLU A 197 13.45 -5.44 0.14
N PHE A 198 12.71 -6.10 1.04
CA PHE A 198 13.10 -6.22 2.45
C PHE A 198 14.06 -7.38 2.72
N ALA A 199 14.30 -8.26 1.75
CA ALA A 199 15.22 -9.38 1.90
C ALA A 199 16.68 -8.90 1.94
N ASP A 200 17.48 -9.57 2.74
CA ASP A 200 18.93 -9.37 2.92
C ASP A 200 19.72 -10.70 2.91
N ALA A 201 19.06 -11.80 2.54
CA ALA A 201 19.68 -13.13 2.46
C ALA A 201 20.67 -13.30 1.30
N GLU A 202 20.53 -12.56 0.21
CA GLU A 202 21.46 -12.54 -0.92
C GLU A 202 21.42 -11.19 -1.65
N ALA A 203 22.48 -10.87 -2.41
CA ALA A 203 22.62 -9.56 -3.07
C ALA A 203 21.63 -9.36 -4.22
N GLU A 204 21.36 -10.42 -4.99
CA GLU A 204 20.46 -10.41 -6.15
C GLU A 204 19.38 -11.49 -5.99
N PRO A 205 18.37 -11.27 -5.13
CA PRO A 205 17.42 -12.32 -4.74
C PRO A 205 16.33 -12.59 -5.79
N SER A 206 16.19 -11.72 -6.79
CA SER A 206 15.05 -11.74 -7.70
C SER A 206 15.23 -12.67 -8.90
N VAL A 207 14.11 -13.24 -9.36
CA VAL A 207 14.01 -14.03 -10.58
C VAL A 207 13.37 -13.27 -11.75
N VAL A 208 13.22 -11.94 -11.69
CA VAL A 208 12.65 -11.15 -12.81
C VAL A 208 13.38 -11.38 -14.15
N GLN A 209 14.71 -11.50 -14.12
CA GLN A 209 15.51 -11.79 -15.33
C GLN A 209 15.14 -13.14 -15.94
N GLU A 210 14.84 -14.13 -15.10
CA GLU A 210 14.48 -15.48 -15.50
C GLU A 210 13.06 -15.53 -16.10
N ALA A 211 12.16 -14.71 -15.56
CA ALA A 211 10.77 -14.59 -16.03
C ALA A 211 10.68 -13.99 -17.43
N MET A 212 11.57 -13.06 -17.78
CA MET A 212 11.62 -12.47 -19.12
C MET A 212 12.03 -13.45 -20.21
N LEU A 213 12.75 -14.52 -19.84
CA LEU A 213 13.27 -15.52 -20.77
C LEU A 213 12.36 -16.75 -20.91
N ARG A 214 11.46 -16.98 -19.95
CA ARG A 214 10.64 -18.20 -19.92
C ARG A 214 9.23 -17.97 -20.46
N PRO A 215 8.69 -18.91 -21.26
CA PRO A 215 7.38 -18.76 -21.90
C PRO A 215 6.21 -18.79 -20.91
N ASN A 216 6.42 -19.35 -19.71
CA ASN A 216 5.39 -19.69 -18.73
C ASN A 216 5.68 -19.15 -17.31
N VAL A 217 6.50 -18.11 -17.16
CA VAL A 217 6.81 -17.53 -15.83
C VAL A 217 6.34 -16.09 -15.73
N ILE A 218 5.70 -15.76 -14.61
CA ILE A 218 5.35 -14.39 -14.22
C ILE A 218 5.92 -14.10 -12.83
N VAL A 219 6.57 -12.95 -12.70
CA VAL A 219 6.97 -12.39 -11.40
C VAL A 219 6.09 -11.21 -11.06
N LEU A 220 5.50 -11.20 -9.87
CA LEU A 220 4.68 -10.10 -9.36
C LEU A 220 5.44 -9.29 -8.33
N ARG A 221 5.31 -7.97 -8.38
CA ARG A 221 5.89 -7.03 -7.42
C ARG A 221 4.87 -5.98 -6.99
N SER A 222 4.99 -5.55 -5.72
CA SER A 222 4.10 -4.57 -5.11
C SER A 222 4.90 -3.40 -4.58
N LEU A 223 4.60 -2.20 -5.07
CA LEU A 223 5.29 -0.97 -4.67
C LEU A 223 4.61 -0.29 -3.48
N GLY A 224 3.33 -0.57 -3.24
CA GLY A 224 2.63 -0.02 -2.06
C GLY A 224 3.25 -0.46 -0.72
N LYS A 225 3.95 -1.61 -0.67
CA LYS A 225 4.53 -2.17 0.55
C LYS A 225 5.89 -1.57 0.88
N ASN A 226 6.84 -1.70 -0.04
CA ASN A 226 8.21 -1.20 0.12
C ASN A 226 8.27 0.34 0.16
N PHE A 227 7.33 1.06 -0.45
CA PHE A 227 7.27 2.51 -0.37
C PHE A 227 6.40 3.02 0.77
N GLY A 228 5.71 2.16 1.52
CA GLY A 228 4.79 2.63 2.57
C GLY A 228 3.52 3.32 2.05
N LEU A 229 3.24 3.29 0.73
CA LEU A 229 2.16 4.01 0.08
C LEU A 229 1.03 3.09 -0.39
N HIS A 230 0.42 2.32 0.53
CA HIS A 230 -0.65 1.39 0.19
C HIS A 230 -1.85 2.03 -0.49
N GLY A 231 -2.19 3.26 -0.10
CA GLY A 231 -3.33 4.02 -0.63
C GLY A 231 -3.16 4.44 -2.09
N ILE A 232 -1.93 4.52 -2.59
CA ILE A 232 -1.64 4.88 -3.99
C ILE A 232 -1.96 3.73 -4.94
N ARG A 233 -2.07 2.49 -4.45
CA ARG A 233 -2.41 1.32 -5.27
C ARG A 233 -1.46 1.15 -6.46
N PHE A 234 -0.24 0.67 -6.22
CA PHE A 234 0.72 0.45 -7.30
C PHE A 234 1.45 -0.90 -7.21
N GLY A 235 1.53 -1.58 -8.35
CA GLY A 235 2.21 -2.86 -8.51
C GLY A 235 2.44 -3.16 -9.99
N TYR A 236 3.33 -4.10 -10.27
CA TYR A 236 3.65 -4.50 -11.63
C TYR A 236 3.96 -5.99 -11.67
N LEU A 237 3.86 -6.56 -12.86
CA LEU A 237 4.41 -7.87 -13.16
C LEU A 237 5.51 -7.76 -14.19
N VAL A 238 6.43 -8.72 -14.14
CA VAL A 238 7.49 -8.93 -15.12
C VAL A 238 7.34 -10.33 -15.70
N ALA A 239 7.35 -10.42 -17.03
CA ALA A 239 7.27 -11.68 -17.77
C ALA A 239 7.89 -11.49 -19.15
N ASN A 240 7.96 -12.55 -19.95
CA ASN A 240 8.30 -12.38 -21.36
C ASN A 240 7.31 -11.42 -22.08
N PRO A 241 7.69 -10.80 -23.21
CA PRO A 241 6.86 -9.80 -23.88
C PRO A 241 5.46 -10.29 -24.28
N ALA A 242 5.31 -11.59 -24.60
CA ALA A 242 4.03 -12.16 -24.98
C ALA A 242 3.07 -12.30 -23.79
N LEU A 243 3.55 -12.80 -22.65
CA LEU A 243 2.76 -12.90 -21.42
C LEU A 243 2.43 -11.51 -20.84
N ALA A 244 3.43 -10.64 -20.74
CA ALA A 244 3.22 -9.27 -20.27
C ALA A 244 2.24 -8.52 -21.18
N GLY A 245 2.35 -8.70 -22.49
CA GLY A 245 1.44 -8.13 -23.48
C GLY A 245 -0.01 -8.59 -23.32
N LYS A 246 -0.25 -9.89 -23.02
CA LYS A 246 -1.60 -10.41 -22.76
C LYS A 246 -2.26 -9.73 -21.57
N VAL A 247 -1.54 -9.56 -20.46
CA VAL A 247 -2.09 -8.87 -19.28
C VAL A 247 -2.27 -7.39 -19.57
N ARG A 248 -1.28 -6.74 -20.19
CA ARG A 248 -1.32 -5.31 -20.52
C ARG A 248 -2.51 -4.95 -21.43
N ALA A 249 -2.89 -5.81 -22.36
CA ALA A 249 -4.03 -5.61 -23.25
C ALA A 249 -5.39 -5.60 -22.54
N MET A 250 -5.48 -6.15 -21.32
CA MET A 250 -6.72 -6.20 -20.54
C MET A 250 -6.85 -5.06 -19.54
N LEU A 251 -5.76 -4.34 -19.29
CA LEU A 251 -5.77 -3.21 -18.37
C LEU A 251 -6.52 -2.02 -19.00
N PRO A 252 -7.36 -1.32 -18.23
CA PRO A 252 -8.03 -0.11 -18.72
C PRO A 252 -7.05 0.96 -19.21
N LYS A 253 -7.50 1.82 -20.13
CA LYS A 253 -6.78 3.06 -20.41
C LYS A 253 -6.77 3.93 -19.16
N TRP A 254 -5.65 4.61 -18.89
CA TRP A 254 -5.45 5.37 -17.64
C TRP A 254 -5.67 4.54 -16.38
N ASN A 255 -5.29 3.25 -16.41
CA ASN A 255 -5.42 2.38 -15.25
C ASN A 255 -4.64 2.94 -14.04
N LEU A 256 -3.38 3.32 -14.25
CA LEU A 256 -2.57 3.92 -13.19
C LEU A 256 -3.11 5.30 -12.83
N ASN A 257 -3.12 5.61 -11.54
CA ASN A 257 -3.52 6.92 -11.04
C ASN A 257 -2.34 7.90 -10.99
N SER A 258 -2.66 9.20 -10.96
CA SER A 258 -1.66 10.29 -10.97
C SER A 258 -0.74 10.31 -9.74
N PHE A 259 -1.17 9.77 -8.59
CA PHE A 259 -0.27 9.61 -7.44
C PHE A 259 0.80 8.55 -7.70
N ALA A 260 0.43 7.43 -8.33
CA ALA A 260 1.37 6.38 -8.69
C ALA A 260 2.42 6.90 -9.69
N GLU A 261 1.98 7.67 -10.68
CA GLU A 261 2.88 8.38 -11.58
C GLU A 261 3.85 9.27 -10.81
N HIS A 262 3.35 10.20 -9.99
CA HIS A 262 4.21 11.15 -9.28
C HIS A 262 5.27 10.44 -8.42
N VAL A 263 4.90 9.34 -7.75
CA VAL A 263 5.86 8.52 -6.98
C VAL A 263 6.91 7.88 -7.88
N VAL A 264 6.56 7.35 -9.05
CA VAL A 264 7.54 6.78 -9.98
C VAL A 264 8.59 7.81 -10.37
N PHE A 265 8.17 9.03 -10.72
CA PHE A 265 9.09 10.10 -11.10
C PHE A 265 9.96 10.58 -9.93
N MET A 266 9.39 10.65 -8.72
CA MET A 266 10.11 11.03 -7.51
C MET A 266 11.27 10.08 -7.15
N LEU A 267 11.15 8.78 -7.46
CA LEU A 267 12.19 7.79 -7.11
C LEU A 267 13.55 8.07 -7.75
N LYS A 268 13.56 8.75 -8.91
CA LYS A 268 14.80 9.12 -9.59
C LYS A 268 15.69 10.01 -8.74
N GLU A 269 15.07 10.88 -7.94
CA GLU A 269 15.76 11.87 -7.12
C GLU A 269 16.06 11.33 -5.71
N HIS A 270 15.27 10.35 -5.24
CA HIS A 270 15.31 9.86 -3.85
C HIS A 270 15.71 8.38 -3.70
N GLY A 271 16.48 7.86 -4.66
CA GLY A 271 17.05 6.50 -4.60
C GLY A 271 17.87 6.22 -3.33
N PRO A 272 18.75 7.14 -2.87
CA PRO A 272 19.52 6.96 -1.63
C PRO A 272 18.65 6.83 -0.38
N GLU A 273 17.64 7.68 -0.23
CA GLU A 273 16.69 7.68 0.90
C GLU A 273 15.86 6.39 0.89
N TYR A 274 15.44 5.94 -0.29
CA TYR A 274 14.77 4.66 -0.45
C TYR A 274 15.67 3.49 0.00
N ALA A 275 16.91 3.42 -0.46
CA ALA A 275 17.85 2.37 -0.05
C ALA A 275 18.13 2.39 1.47
N GLN A 276 18.32 3.58 2.05
CA GLN A 276 18.50 3.75 3.49
C GLN A 276 17.27 3.28 4.27
N SER A 277 16.06 3.57 3.79
CA SER A 277 14.81 3.14 4.42
C SER A 277 14.72 1.60 4.51
N LEU A 278 15.13 0.87 3.47
CA LEU A 278 15.15 -0.59 3.47
C LEU A 278 16.17 -1.15 4.45
N GLN A 279 17.37 -0.58 4.51
CA GLN A 279 18.40 -0.95 5.49
C GLN A 279 17.91 -0.75 6.93
N GLN A 280 17.20 0.34 7.18
CA GLN A 280 16.59 0.65 8.46
C GLN A 280 15.54 -0.40 8.85
N VAL A 281 14.61 -0.75 7.94
CA VAL A 281 13.62 -1.82 8.19
C VAL A 281 14.29 -3.18 8.46
N ARG A 282 15.34 -3.54 7.71
CA ARG A 282 16.07 -4.81 7.92
C ARG A 282 16.69 -4.87 9.32
N ARG A 283 17.33 -3.78 9.77
CA ARG A 283 17.88 -3.68 11.13
C ARG A 283 16.77 -3.82 12.18
N ASP A 284 15.68 -3.07 12.02
CA ASP A 284 14.59 -3.07 12.99
C ASP A 284 13.87 -4.42 13.04
N ARG A 285 13.81 -5.17 11.94
CA ARG A 285 13.29 -6.54 11.90
C ARG A 285 14.09 -7.46 12.83
N LEU A 286 15.42 -7.40 12.76
CA LEU A 286 16.30 -8.23 13.60
C LEU A 286 16.17 -7.83 15.08
N GLU A 287 16.12 -6.54 15.36
CA GLU A 287 15.98 -6.03 16.72
C GLU A 287 14.62 -6.40 17.33
N MET A 288 13.53 -6.21 16.57
CA MET A 288 12.18 -6.61 16.97
C MET A 288 12.08 -8.13 17.19
N ALA A 289 12.70 -8.94 16.33
CA ALA A 289 12.73 -10.39 16.49
C ALA A 289 13.43 -10.80 17.79
N SER A 290 14.56 -10.16 18.12
CA SER A 290 15.28 -10.38 19.37
C SER A 290 14.42 -10.03 20.59
N GLN A 291 13.79 -8.85 20.59
CA GLN A 291 12.93 -8.40 21.70
C GLN A 291 11.71 -9.31 21.91
N LEU A 292 11.03 -9.73 20.84
CA LEU A 292 9.89 -10.63 20.92
C LEU A 292 10.28 -12.04 21.38
N SER A 293 11.45 -12.53 20.95
CA SER A 293 11.95 -13.85 21.36
C SER A 293 12.32 -13.92 22.84
N ALA A 294 12.53 -12.78 23.50
CA ALA A 294 12.77 -12.73 24.94
C ALA A 294 11.50 -12.94 25.78
N LEU A 295 10.30 -12.87 25.18
CA LEU A 295 9.04 -13.08 25.90
C LEU A 295 8.76 -14.58 26.11
N PRO A 296 8.47 -15.04 27.34
CA PRO A 296 8.35 -16.47 27.65
C PRO A 296 7.26 -17.22 26.87
N GLY A 297 7.65 -18.24 26.11
CA GLY A 297 6.69 -19.09 25.39
C GLY A 297 6.24 -18.54 24.04
N LEU A 298 6.72 -17.35 23.64
CA LEU A 298 6.62 -16.92 22.24
C LEU A 298 7.63 -17.69 21.39
N THR A 299 7.24 -17.97 20.15
CA THR A 299 8.17 -18.47 19.13
C THR A 299 8.09 -17.53 17.93
N VAL A 300 9.21 -16.90 17.60
CA VAL A 300 9.34 -15.97 16.47
C VAL A 300 10.00 -16.72 15.32
N TYR A 301 9.34 -16.76 14.16
CA TYR A 301 9.89 -17.41 12.97
C TYR A 301 10.80 -16.42 12.20
N PRO A 302 11.93 -16.89 11.63
CA PRO A 302 12.78 -16.07 10.78
C PRO A 302 12.00 -15.50 9.59
N SER A 303 12.32 -14.27 9.20
CA SER A 303 11.62 -13.59 8.12
C SER A 303 12.56 -12.78 7.25
N GLN A 304 12.29 -12.79 5.95
CA GLN A 304 12.91 -11.90 4.96
C GLN A 304 11.95 -10.82 4.44
N GLY A 305 10.72 -10.75 4.98
CA GLY A 305 9.78 -9.65 4.75
C GLY A 305 9.94 -8.50 5.77
N ASN A 306 8.99 -7.55 5.80
CA ASN A 306 8.91 -6.48 6.81
C ASN A 306 7.90 -6.80 7.92
N PHE A 307 7.81 -8.08 8.31
CA PHE A 307 6.93 -8.56 9.37
C PHE A 307 7.50 -9.85 9.95
N LEU A 308 7.04 -10.21 11.14
CA LEU A 308 7.41 -11.42 11.85
C LEU A 308 6.17 -12.26 12.10
N PHE A 309 6.28 -13.57 11.87
CA PHE A 309 5.27 -14.53 12.26
C PHE A 309 5.60 -15.04 13.66
N VAL A 310 4.61 -15.01 14.54
CA VAL A 310 4.81 -15.26 15.97
C VAL A 310 3.76 -16.25 16.44
N ARG A 311 4.21 -17.37 17.00
CA ARG A 311 3.35 -18.28 17.74
C ARG A 311 3.26 -17.83 19.19
N LEU A 312 2.04 -17.71 19.68
CA LEU A 312 1.71 -17.38 21.06
C LEU A 312 1.95 -18.56 22.01
N PRO A 313 2.10 -18.31 23.33
CA PRO A 313 2.19 -19.35 24.34
C PRO A 313 0.97 -20.27 24.34
N VAL A 314 1.14 -21.48 24.88
CA VAL A 314 0.04 -22.43 25.03
C VAL A 314 -1.08 -21.81 25.87
N GLY A 315 -2.33 -21.90 25.39
CA GLY A 315 -3.51 -21.35 26.05
C GLY A 315 -3.83 -19.89 25.68
N ALA A 316 -2.95 -19.19 24.95
CA ALA A 316 -3.25 -17.86 24.43
C ALA A 316 -3.92 -17.94 23.05
N GLU A 317 -5.01 -17.19 22.89
CA GLU A 317 -5.79 -17.09 21.66
C GLU A 317 -5.56 -15.74 20.98
N GLY A 318 -5.20 -15.74 19.70
CA GLY A 318 -4.78 -14.54 18.97
C GLY A 318 -5.87 -13.48 18.82
N THR A 319 -7.15 -13.88 18.76
CA THR A 319 -8.29 -12.94 18.76
C THR A 319 -8.41 -12.23 20.11
N VAL A 320 -8.23 -12.95 21.22
CA VAL A 320 -8.24 -12.39 22.58
C VAL A 320 -7.05 -11.45 22.77
N VAL A 321 -5.85 -11.87 22.34
CA VAL A 321 -4.65 -11.02 22.40
C VAL A 321 -4.87 -9.76 21.56
N ARG A 322 -5.37 -9.86 20.34
CA ARG A 322 -5.70 -8.71 19.49
C ARG A 322 -6.66 -7.75 20.18
N ASP A 323 -7.77 -8.27 20.69
CA ASP A 323 -8.82 -7.43 21.28
C ASP A 323 -8.27 -6.69 22.50
N ARG A 324 -7.52 -7.37 23.38
CA ARG A 324 -6.89 -6.75 24.56
C ARG A 324 -5.79 -5.75 24.18
N MET A 325 -4.92 -6.07 23.22
CA MET A 325 -3.92 -5.12 22.73
C MET A 325 -4.56 -3.85 22.17
N LEU A 326 -5.68 -3.99 21.47
CA LEU A 326 -6.40 -2.85 20.91
C LEU A 326 -7.07 -2.01 22.01
N THR A 327 -7.78 -2.65 22.95
CA THR A 327 -8.56 -1.94 23.98
C THR A 327 -7.72 -1.41 25.14
N GLU A 328 -6.69 -2.15 25.56
CA GLU A 328 -5.87 -1.82 26.74
C GLU A 328 -4.63 -0.98 26.35
N HIS A 329 -4.09 -1.15 25.13
CA HIS A 329 -2.83 -0.53 24.72
C HIS A 329 -2.91 0.35 23.46
N ARG A 330 -4.07 0.39 22.80
CA ARG A 330 -4.27 1.07 21.51
C ARG A 330 -3.29 0.57 20.44
N ILE A 331 -3.05 -0.74 20.42
CA ILE A 331 -2.17 -1.41 19.45
C ILE A 331 -2.98 -2.44 18.67
N LEU A 332 -2.97 -2.33 17.35
CA LEU A 332 -3.64 -3.27 16.47
C LEU A 332 -2.64 -4.32 15.98
N VAL A 333 -2.91 -5.60 16.24
CA VAL A 333 -2.09 -6.74 15.78
C VAL A 333 -2.87 -7.65 14.83
N ARG A 334 -2.18 -8.29 13.88
CA ARG A 334 -2.84 -9.20 12.93
C ARG A 334 -2.86 -10.62 13.45
N GLU A 335 -4.01 -11.06 13.95
CA GLU A 335 -4.25 -12.49 14.17
C GLU A 335 -4.31 -13.24 12.82
N CYS A 336 -3.81 -14.48 12.81
CA CYS A 336 -3.74 -15.32 11.61
C CYS A 336 -4.57 -16.60 11.74
N GLY A 337 -5.58 -16.64 12.61
CA GLY A 337 -6.48 -17.79 12.76
C GLY A 337 -7.43 -17.97 11.58
N ASN A 338 -7.77 -16.90 10.88
CA ASN A 338 -8.59 -16.96 9.66
C ASN A 338 -7.78 -17.25 8.37
N LYS A 339 -6.47 -17.45 8.46
CA LYS A 339 -5.67 -17.88 7.31
C LYS A 339 -5.69 -19.41 7.20
N ILE A 340 -6.05 -19.91 6.01
CA ILE A 340 -5.95 -21.34 5.69
C ILE A 340 -4.51 -21.81 5.95
N GLY A 341 -4.34 -22.95 6.64
CA GLY A 341 -3.03 -23.48 7.01
C GLY A 341 -2.39 -22.84 8.26
N SER A 342 -3.10 -21.95 8.96
CA SER A 342 -2.66 -21.34 10.22
C SER A 342 -3.68 -21.65 11.34
N SER A 343 -3.40 -21.20 12.56
CA SER A 343 -4.31 -21.34 13.70
C SER A 343 -4.43 -20.02 14.47
N SER A 344 -5.40 -19.96 15.39
CA SER A 344 -5.62 -18.80 16.27
C SER A 344 -4.43 -18.48 17.17
N ARG A 345 -3.47 -19.40 17.33
CA ARG A 345 -2.26 -19.16 18.12
C ARG A 345 -1.20 -18.32 17.41
N PHE A 346 -1.44 -17.87 16.18
CA PHE A 346 -0.46 -17.13 15.40
C PHE A 346 -0.84 -15.66 15.20
N LEU A 347 0.16 -14.80 15.34
CA LEU A 347 0.11 -13.40 14.96
C LEU A 347 1.11 -13.13 13.83
N ARG A 348 0.79 -12.17 12.97
CA ARG A 348 1.77 -11.50 12.10
C ARG A 348 1.95 -10.08 12.59
N LEU A 349 3.17 -9.69 12.91
CA LEU A 349 3.50 -8.37 13.46
C LEU A 349 4.41 -7.64 12.50
N VAL A 350 3.95 -6.50 11.97
CA VAL A 350 4.72 -5.67 11.02
C VAL A 350 5.88 -4.98 11.73
N VAL A 351 7.02 -4.88 11.07
CA VAL A 351 8.19 -4.18 11.59
C VAL A 351 7.91 -2.68 11.64
N ARG A 352 8.14 -2.09 12.82
CA ARG A 352 7.84 -0.68 13.13
C ARG A 352 9.05 -0.04 13.82
N PRO A 353 9.09 1.30 13.93
CA PRO A 353 10.13 1.99 14.70
C PRO A 353 10.20 1.53 16.16
N GLN A 354 11.40 1.63 16.77
CA GLN A 354 11.66 1.12 18.11
C GLN A 354 10.77 1.70 19.22
N VAL A 355 10.23 2.91 19.03
CA VAL A 355 9.24 3.48 19.97
C VAL A 355 7.94 2.65 19.99
N ASP A 356 7.48 2.20 18.82
CA ASP A 356 6.28 1.39 18.69
C ASP A 356 6.55 -0.05 19.13
N VAL A 357 7.71 -0.61 18.78
CA VAL A 357 8.10 -1.97 19.17
C VAL A 357 8.19 -2.10 20.69
N ARG A 358 8.77 -1.12 21.39
CA ARG A 358 8.79 -1.11 22.86
C ARG A 358 7.38 -1.12 23.47
N ARG A 359 6.45 -0.35 22.87
CA ARG A 359 5.04 -0.35 23.29
C ARG A 359 4.36 -1.69 23.03
N LEU A 360 4.63 -2.31 21.88
CA LEU A 360 4.14 -3.65 21.53
C LEU A 360 4.63 -4.69 22.53
N VAL A 361 5.94 -4.73 22.82
CA VAL A 361 6.55 -5.72 23.72
C VAL A 361 5.98 -5.56 25.14
N SER A 362 5.91 -4.33 25.65
CA SER A 362 5.32 -4.05 26.95
C SER A 362 3.84 -4.43 27.02
N GLY A 363 3.06 -4.15 25.96
CA GLY A 363 1.64 -4.53 25.90
C GLY A 363 1.47 -6.05 25.86
N LEU A 364 2.26 -6.75 25.05
CA LEU A 364 2.22 -8.21 24.98
C LEU A 364 2.61 -8.86 26.33
N GLU A 365 3.59 -8.31 27.05
CA GLU A 365 3.97 -8.80 28.37
C GLU A 365 2.79 -8.70 29.37
N GLN A 366 2.10 -7.55 29.39
CA GLN A 366 0.94 -7.34 30.26
C GLN A 366 -0.26 -8.20 29.85
N VAL A 367 -0.54 -8.32 28.56
CA VAL A 367 -1.68 -9.11 28.04
C VAL A 367 -1.46 -10.60 28.28
N LEU A 368 -0.25 -11.12 28.07
CA LEU A 368 0.03 -12.55 28.15
C LEU A 368 0.34 -13.04 29.56
N TYR A 369 0.98 -12.23 30.40
CA TYR A 369 1.47 -12.66 31.72
C TYR A 369 0.88 -11.89 32.90
N GLY A 370 0.11 -10.83 32.64
CA GLY A 370 -0.43 -9.92 33.66
C GLY A 370 0.62 -9.00 34.26
N SER A 371 0.19 -8.05 35.11
CA SER A 371 1.07 -7.02 35.72
C SER A 371 2.05 -7.56 36.78
N ARG A 372 2.40 -8.85 36.77
CA ARG A 372 3.33 -9.47 37.74
C ARG A 372 4.76 -9.61 37.19
N ARG A 373 5.27 -8.55 36.56
CA ARG A 373 6.71 -8.23 36.57
C ARG A 373 6.82 -6.72 36.71
N GLY A 374 7.41 -6.28 37.82
CA GLY A 374 7.56 -4.86 38.12
C GLY A 374 8.47 -4.20 37.08
N ALA A 375 7.89 -3.39 36.20
CA ALA A 375 8.60 -2.38 35.45
C ALA A 375 7.65 -1.20 35.26
N ALA A 376 8.06 -0.04 35.77
CA ALA A 376 7.39 1.21 35.50
C ALA A 376 7.35 1.45 33.98
N VAL A 377 6.18 1.82 33.48
CA VAL A 377 6.03 2.38 32.14
C VAL A 377 6.98 3.58 32.02
N PRO A 378 7.87 3.66 31.03
CA PRO A 378 8.59 4.90 30.78
C PRO A 378 7.57 5.93 30.29
N GLU A 379 7.32 6.95 31.11
CA GLU A 379 6.75 8.21 30.64
C GLU A 379 7.58 8.69 29.44
N PRO A 380 6.96 9.11 28.32
CA PRO A 380 7.70 9.57 27.16
C PRO A 380 8.51 10.81 27.53
N GLY A 381 9.81 10.63 27.71
CA GLY A 381 10.78 11.69 27.81
C GLY A 381 10.71 12.57 26.57
N THR A 382 10.54 13.86 26.80
CA THR A 382 10.65 14.91 25.79
C THR A 382 12.01 14.82 25.10
N GLY A 383 12.02 14.43 23.83
CA GLY A 383 13.18 14.62 22.96
C GLY A 383 13.66 13.37 22.22
N THR A 384 12.89 12.94 21.21
CA THR A 384 13.39 12.56 19.88
C THR A 384 12.19 12.58 18.93
N SER A 385 12.03 13.67 18.20
CA SER A 385 10.93 13.87 17.25
C SER A 385 11.18 13.03 15.99
N TYR A 386 10.42 11.95 15.84
CA TYR A 386 10.04 11.45 14.53
C TYR A 386 8.55 11.75 14.38
N SER A 387 8.26 12.79 13.61
CA SER A 387 6.92 13.26 13.29
C SER A 387 6.25 12.27 12.35
N SER A 388 5.22 11.56 12.82
CA SER A 388 4.15 11.09 11.93
C SER A 388 3.54 12.35 11.31
N GLY A 389 3.71 12.54 10.00
CA GLY A 389 3.42 13.78 9.26
C GLY A 389 1.97 14.26 9.30
N THR A 390 1.51 14.75 10.45
CA THR A 390 0.21 15.40 10.62
C THR A 390 0.30 16.71 11.43
N ALA A 391 1.50 17.18 11.77
CA ALA A 391 1.69 18.38 12.60
C ALA A 391 1.60 19.72 11.83
N ALA A 392 1.37 19.71 10.51
CA ALA A 392 1.20 20.94 9.72
C ALA A 392 -0.22 21.53 9.80
N VAL A 393 -1.20 20.79 10.34
CA VAL A 393 -2.60 21.24 10.48
C VAL A 393 -2.92 21.71 11.92
N ASP A 394 -2.17 21.27 12.93
CA ASP A 394 -2.40 21.67 14.33
C ASP A 394 -1.88 23.07 14.69
N ARG A 395 -1.13 23.72 13.78
CA ARG A 395 -0.59 25.06 14.02
C ARG A 395 -1.61 26.19 13.82
N LEU A 396 -2.86 25.88 13.47
CA LEU A 396 -3.94 26.86 13.27
C LEU A 396 -5.04 26.79 14.34
N VAL A 397 -4.90 25.96 15.38
CA VAL A 397 -5.92 25.77 16.44
C VAL A 397 -5.31 25.86 17.85
N SER A 398 -4.34 26.74 18.04
CA SER A 398 -3.76 27.03 19.37
C SER A 398 -3.56 28.52 19.65
N GLU A 399 -4.43 29.37 19.09
CA GLU A 399 -4.64 30.73 19.59
C GLU A 399 -6.06 30.82 20.14
N THR A 400 -6.18 31.29 21.39
CA THR A 400 -7.39 31.44 22.23
C THR A 400 -7.83 30.21 23.06
N ASN A 401 -7.19 30.04 24.23
CA ASN A 401 -7.81 30.43 25.51
C ASN A 401 -6.90 30.07 26.70
N GLY A 402 -6.36 31.10 27.34
CA GLY A 402 -5.62 30.99 28.59
C GLY A 402 -6.53 31.20 29.81
N ALA A 403 -6.33 30.33 30.81
CA ALA A 403 -6.32 30.54 32.27
C ALA A 403 -7.44 31.38 32.93
N GLY A 404 -8.05 31.03 34.07
CA GLY A 404 -7.75 30.04 35.11
C GLY A 404 -8.09 30.59 36.51
N VAL A 405 -8.57 29.71 37.40
CA VAL A 405 -8.34 29.66 38.88
C VAL A 405 -9.29 30.38 39.89
N ARG A 406 -10.02 29.51 40.64
CA ARG A 406 -10.40 29.39 42.10
C ARG A 406 -10.98 30.54 42.94
N LEU A 407 -12.05 30.26 43.73
CA LEU A 407 -12.07 29.88 45.18
C LEU A 407 -13.52 29.82 45.77
N THR A 408 -13.70 29.00 46.82
CA THR A 408 -14.89 28.69 47.68
C THR A 408 -15.18 29.80 48.76
N PRO A 409 -16.11 29.70 49.77
CA PRO A 409 -17.03 28.62 50.23
C PRO A 409 -18.47 29.04 50.73
N ALA A 410 -19.28 28.05 51.17
CA ALA A 410 -20.17 28.01 52.38
C ALA A 410 -21.58 27.39 52.16
N GLY A 411 -21.95 26.41 53.01
CA GLY A 411 -23.28 25.73 53.07
C GLY A 411 -24.30 26.43 54.00
N PRO A 412 -25.34 25.77 54.59
CA PRO A 412 -25.72 24.35 54.57
C PRO A 412 -27.23 24.06 54.23
N ALA A 413 -27.59 22.77 54.34
CA ALA A 413 -28.84 22.00 54.11
C ALA A 413 -30.12 22.49 54.89
N PRO A 414 -31.33 21.82 54.89
CA PRO A 414 -31.66 20.46 54.43
C PRO A 414 -33.10 20.19 53.85
N ALA A 415 -33.32 18.89 53.55
CA ALA A 415 -34.51 18.06 53.83
C ALA A 415 -35.68 17.92 52.82
N ALA A 416 -35.81 16.66 52.38
CA ALA A 416 -37.01 15.80 52.37
C ALA A 416 -38.13 16.04 51.33
N GLY A 417 -38.59 14.93 50.73
CA GLY A 417 -39.98 14.77 50.32
C GLY A 417 -40.23 14.17 48.93
N THR A 418 -40.20 12.84 48.86
CA THR A 418 -41.22 11.98 48.21
C THR A 418 -42.02 12.47 46.99
N GLY A 419 -42.05 11.66 45.93
CA GLY A 419 -43.25 11.51 45.07
C GLY A 419 -43.02 11.49 43.57
N MET A 420 -42.96 10.29 42.99
CA MET A 420 -43.34 10.01 41.58
C MET A 420 -44.86 10.30 41.40
N PRO A 421 -45.45 10.51 40.19
CA PRO A 421 -45.08 9.90 38.91
C PRO A 421 -45.23 10.75 37.61
N LEU A 422 -44.84 10.13 36.49
CA LEU A 422 -45.07 10.41 35.05
C LEU A 422 -46.57 10.68 34.70
N PRO A 423 -47.00 11.11 33.46
CA PRO A 423 -46.30 11.05 32.16
C PRO A 423 -46.56 12.20 31.12
N ALA A 424 -45.80 12.11 30.01
CA ALA A 424 -46.17 12.34 28.59
C ALA A 424 -46.47 13.74 27.98
N ALA A 425 -45.75 13.98 26.87
CA ALA A 425 -46.19 14.46 25.54
C ALA A 425 -45.74 15.86 25.05
N VAL A 426 -44.87 15.84 24.00
CA VAL A 426 -45.00 16.46 22.64
C VAL A 426 -45.63 17.87 22.54
N ALA A 427 -45.09 18.92 21.91
CA ALA A 427 -44.11 19.17 20.83
C ALA A 427 -43.56 20.63 20.96
N PRO A 428 -42.49 21.05 20.25
CA PRO A 428 -42.15 22.46 20.12
C PRO A 428 -42.51 23.04 18.74
N ALA A 429 -43.12 24.22 18.75
CA ALA A 429 -43.32 25.07 17.60
C ALA A 429 -42.49 26.36 17.75
N GLY A 430 -41.69 26.66 16.72
CA GLY A 430 -41.60 27.96 16.06
C GLY A 430 -41.12 29.20 16.83
N GLY A 431 -40.11 29.86 16.25
CA GLY A 431 -39.75 31.27 16.49
C GLY A 431 -38.25 31.37 16.79
N GLY A 432 -37.38 31.82 15.88
CA GLY A 432 -37.50 33.05 15.11
C GLY A 432 -36.55 34.07 15.73
N MET A 433 -35.30 34.07 15.25
CA MET A 433 -34.22 34.98 15.65
C MET A 433 -34.53 36.44 15.25
N PRO A 434 -34.00 37.42 16.02
CA PRO A 434 -33.48 38.63 15.41
C PRO A 434 -32.00 38.88 15.78
N MET A 435 -31.27 39.41 14.80
CA MET A 435 -29.86 39.81 14.81
C MET A 435 -29.55 40.91 15.84
N PRO A 436 -28.30 41.00 16.35
CA PRO A 436 -27.79 42.24 16.90
C PRO A 436 -26.76 42.94 15.99
N ALA A 437 -26.52 44.18 16.39
CA ALA A 437 -26.10 45.34 15.63
C ALA A 437 -24.58 45.55 15.49
N ALA A 438 -24.28 46.59 14.71
CA ALA A 438 -22.99 47.03 14.20
C ALA A 438 -21.88 47.31 15.22
N ALA A 439 -20.66 47.06 14.74
CA ALA A 439 -19.38 47.24 15.41
C ALA A 439 -18.96 48.73 15.53
N GLN A 440 -18.25 49.03 16.62
CA GLN A 440 -17.49 50.27 16.84
C GLN A 440 -16.02 49.89 17.13
N PRO A 441 -15.05 50.81 16.87
CA PRO A 441 -13.74 50.44 16.32
C PRO A 441 -12.70 50.07 17.38
N LEU A 442 -11.83 49.11 17.03
CA LEU A 442 -10.65 48.73 17.81
C LEU A 442 -9.52 49.77 17.69
N PRO A 443 -8.78 50.06 18.77
CA PRO A 443 -7.63 50.96 18.73
C PRO A 443 -6.40 50.25 18.15
N THR A 444 -5.61 51.00 17.39
CA THR A 444 -4.34 50.58 16.78
C THR A 444 -3.26 50.32 17.84
N PRO A 445 -2.49 49.21 17.75
CA PRO A 445 -1.33 49.01 18.61
C PRO A 445 -0.12 49.82 18.11
N ALA A 446 0.63 50.38 19.05
CA ALA A 446 1.92 51.04 18.84
C ALA A 446 3.02 50.04 18.38
N PRO A 447 4.05 50.49 17.65
CA PRO A 447 5.01 49.59 17.00
C PRO A 447 5.98 48.97 17.99
N ALA A 448 6.22 47.67 17.84
CA ALA A 448 7.26 46.93 18.56
C ALA A 448 8.67 47.29 18.03
N ALA A 449 9.64 47.35 18.94
CA ALA A 449 11.04 47.66 18.67
C ALA A 449 11.71 46.62 17.73
N PRO A 450 12.69 47.02 16.90
CA PRO A 450 13.31 46.12 15.93
C PRO A 450 14.24 45.11 16.62
N ALA A 451 14.13 43.84 16.20
CA ALA A 451 15.08 42.78 16.55
C ALA A 451 16.45 43.03 15.87
N PRO A 452 17.56 42.58 16.48
CA PRO A 452 18.91 42.81 15.94
C PRO A 452 19.14 41.99 14.66
N VAL A 453 19.79 42.63 13.68
CA VAL A 453 20.11 42.07 12.36
C VAL A 453 21.28 41.08 12.49
N PRO A 454 21.24 39.90 11.85
CA PRO A 454 22.38 38.98 11.83
C PRO A 454 23.51 39.55 10.97
N VAL A 455 24.74 39.48 11.48
CA VAL A 455 25.97 39.82 10.75
C VAL A 455 26.25 38.72 9.71
N PRO A 456 26.54 39.05 8.43
CA PRO A 456 26.86 38.03 7.43
C PRO A 456 28.20 37.36 7.73
N ALA A 457 28.24 36.03 7.66
CA ALA A 457 29.47 35.25 7.72
C ALA A 457 30.38 35.54 6.51
N PRO A 458 31.72 35.51 6.67
CA PRO A 458 32.64 35.73 5.55
C PRO A 458 32.51 34.62 4.51
N ALA A 459 32.54 35.00 3.23
CA ALA A 459 32.44 34.08 2.10
C ALA A 459 33.59 33.05 2.10
N PRO A 460 33.33 31.77 1.80
CA PRO A 460 34.39 30.78 1.64
C PRO A 460 35.26 31.11 0.42
N ALA A 461 36.57 30.87 0.56
CA ALA A 461 37.54 31.02 -0.53
C ALA A 461 37.18 30.08 -1.70
N PRO A 462 37.43 30.49 -2.97
CA PRO A 462 37.11 29.68 -4.13
C PRO A 462 37.90 28.37 -4.12
N ALA A 463 37.20 27.25 -4.25
CA ALA A 463 37.81 25.95 -4.46
C ALA A 463 38.54 25.92 -5.81
N PRO A 464 39.70 25.23 -5.92
CA PRO A 464 40.41 25.09 -7.19
C PRO A 464 39.53 24.35 -8.21
N ALA A 465 39.57 24.82 -9.45
CA ALA A 465 38.81 24.26 -10.56
C ALA A 465 39.13 22.76 -10.76
N PRO A 466 38.13 21.91 -11.09
CA PRO A 466 38.37 20.51 -11.38
C PRO A 466 39.25 20.38 -12.62
N VAL A 467 40.34 19.62 -12.48
CA VAL A 467 41.22 19.23 -13.58
C VAL A 467 40.40 18.36 -14.54
N ALA A 468 40.30 18.76 -15.80
CA ALA A 468 39.62 18.00 -16.83
C ALA A 468 40.26 16.60 -16.97
N PRO A 469 39.47 15.51 -17.03
CA PRO A 469 40.02 14.19 -17.30
C PRO A 469 40.61 14.17 -18.71
N THR A 470 41.86 13.73 -18.82
CA THR A 470 42.52 13.43 -20.09
C THR A 470 41.71 12.40 -20.88
N PRO A 471 41.47 12.60 -22.19
CA PRO A 471 40.70 11.66 -22.98
C PRO A 471 41.43 10.31 -23.08
N VAL A 472 40.73 9.25 -22.74
CA VAL A 472 41.15 7.86 -22.97
C VAL A 472 41.20 7.64 -24.49
N PRO A 473 42.30 7.10 -25.06
CA PRO A 473 42.37 6.83 -26.49
C PRO A 473 41.32 5.79 -26.89
N ALA A 474 40.58 6.09 -27.96
CA ALA A 474 39.56 5.20 -28.52
C ALA A 474 40.17 3.85 -28.94
N PRO A 475 39.50 2.71 -28.67
CA PRO A 475 39.96 1.42 -29.16
C PRO A 475 39.94 1.39 -30.70
N ALA A 476 40.97 0.81 -31.28
CA ALA A 476 41.12 0.64 -32.73
C ALA A 476 39.93 -0.15 -33.33
N PRO A 477 39.48 0.19 -34.54
CA PRO A 477 38.37 -0.51 -35.18
C PRO A 477 38.73 -1.97 -35.45
N VAL A 478 37.88 -2.87 -34.95
CA VAL A 478 37.94 -4.31 -35.26
C VAL A 478 37.52 -4.51 -36.72
N PRO A 479 38.24 -5.32 -37.53
CA PRO A 479 37.87 -5.58 -38.90
C PRO A 479 36.50 -6.29 -38.99
N LEU A 480 35.59 -5.71 -39.78
CA LEU A 480 34.33 -6.33 -40.17
C LEU A 480 34.60 -7.64 -40.93
N ALA A 481 34.04 -8.74 -40.44
CA ALA A 481 33.96 -9.99 -41.19
C ALA A 481 33.11 -9.79 -42.46
N PRO A 482 33.48 -10.39 -43.60
CA PRO A 482 32.80 -10.16 -44.86
C PRO A 482 31.37 -10.71 -44.84
N ALA A 483 30.45 -9.89 -45.35
CA ALA A 483 29.05 -10.23 -45.54
C ALA A 483 28.89 -11.50 -46.39
N ALA A 484 28.07 -12.43 -45.91
CA ALA A 484 27.65 -13.58 -46.70
C ALA A 484 26.86 -13.11 -47.93
N ALA A 485 27.30 -13.53 -49.10
CA ALA A 485 26.68 -13.24 -50.38
C ALA A 485 25.25 -13.83 -50.44
N LEU A 486 24.28 -12.97 -50.77
CA LEU A 486 22.93 -13.36 -51.18
C LEU A 486 23.00 -14.05 -52.54
N ALA A 487 22.61 -15.33 -52.58
CA ALA A 487 22.38 -16.07 -53.82
C ALA A 487 21.10 -15.56 -54.51
N PRO A 488 21.03 -15.53 -55.85
CA PRO A 488 19.89 -15.01 -56.59
C PRO A 488 18.68 -15.96 -56.54
N THR A 489 17.52 -15.40 -56.23
CA THR A 489 16.21 -16.08 -56.28
C THR A 489 15.78 -16.31 -57.75
N PRO A 490 15.30 -17.50 -58.13
CA PRO A 490 14.83 -17.78 -59.49
C PRO A 490 13.46 -17.13 -59.81
N PRO A 491 13.15 -16.84 -61.09
CA PRO A 491 12.01 -16.02 -61.48
C PRO A 491 10.69 -16.81 -61.58
N GLY A 492 9.60 -16.22 -61.05
CA GLY A 492 8.23 -16.62 -61.34
C GLY A 492 7.25 -16.47 -60.17
N VAL A 493 6.16 -15.72 -60.42
CA VAL A 493 4.91 -15.53 -59.64
C VAL A 493 4.82 -14.19 -58.84
N PRO A 494 3.74 -13.38 -59.02
CA PRO A 494 3.79 -11.92 -58.88
C PRO A 494 3.38 -11.36 -57.50
N ALA A 495 3.83 -10.13 -57.24
CA ALA A 495 3.57 -9.33 -56.05
C ALA A 495 2.23 -8.55 -56.10
N ARG A 496 1.67 -8.34 -54.91
CA ARG A 496 0.53 -7.46 -54.56
C ARG A 496 0.75 -6.00 -54.97
N GLY A 497 -0.33 -5.31 -55.38
CA GLY A 497 -0.43 -3.85 -55.34
C GLY A 497 -1.72 -3.27 -55.94
N GLY A 498 -2.40 -2.40 -55.18
CA GLY A 498 -3.49 -1.51 -55.61
C GLY A 498 -4.34 -1.12 -54.39
N LEU A 499 -4.46 0.12 -53.92
CA LEU A 499 -4.31 1.46 -54.51
C LEU A 499 -3.86 2.48 -53.43
N THR A 500 -3.38 3.65 -53.88
CA THR A 500 -2.72 4.73 -53.11
C THR A 500 -3.63 5.91 -52.74
N ALA A 501 -3.18 6.69 -51.75
CA ALA A 501 -3.77 7.94 -51.29
C ALA A 501 -3.69 9.07 -52.33
N ALA A 502 -4.76 9.29 -53.09
CA ALA A 502 -5.13 10.58 -53.71
C ALA A 502 -6.47 10.40 -54.45
N GLN A 503 -7.59 10.31 -53.72
CA GLN A 503 -8.93 10.41 -54.31
C GLN A 503 -9.94 10.88 -53.25
N VAL A 504 -10.37 12.13 -53.43
CA VAL A 504 -11.65 12.74 -53.04
C VAL A 504 -11.78 13.34 -51.62
N ARG A 505 -11.59 14.67 -51.57
CA ARG A 505 -12.29 15.59 -50.64
C ARG A 505 -13.75 15.72 -51.08
N GLY A 506 -14.66 15.91 -50.12
CA GLY A 506 -15.83 16.78 -50.31
C GLY A 506 -17.23 16.19 -50.07
N MET A 507 -17.81 16.60 -48.95
CA MET A 507 -19.18 17.12 -48.78
C MET A 507 -20.43 16.22 -48.89
N THR A 508 -21.29 16.46 -47.88
CA THR A 508 -22.77 16.49 -47.86
C THR A 508 -23.59 15.18 -47.83
N ALA A 509 -24.37 15.05 -46.76
CA ALA A 509 -25.55 14.20 -46.63
C ALA A 509 -26.68 14.65 -47.61
N PRO A 510 -27.71 13.82 -47.90
CA PRO A 510 -28.83 13.61 -46.96
C PRO A 510 -29.40 12.17 -46.87
N ALA A 511 -30.33 12.04 -45.91
CA ALA A 511 -31.06 10.91 -45.29
C ALA A 511 -32.05 10.10 -46.19
N PRO A 512 -32.97 9.25 -45.64
CA PRO A 512 -32.91 8.30 -44.50
C PRO A 512 -33.34 6.86 -44.90
N ALA A 513 -33.03 5.86 -44.07
CA ALA A 513 -33.72 4.57 -44.07
C ALA A 513 -34.23 4.22 -42.66
N ALA A 514 -35.47 3.75 -42.63
CA ALA A 514 -36.31 3.58 -41.46
C ALA A 514 -36.00 2.30 -40.66
N GLY A 515 -36.33 2.35 -39.36
CA GLY A 515 -36.80 1.18 -38.63
C GLY A 515 -35.83 0.54 -37.64
N LEU A 516 -35.53 1.22 -36.53
CA LEU A 516 -35.19 0.56 -35.26
C LEU A 516 -35.68 1.44 -34.09
N THR A 517 -36.55 0.87 -33.25
CA THR A 517 -37.07 1.45 -32.01
C THR A 517 -36.02 1.37 -30.89
N PRO A 518 -35.70 2.46 -30.17
CA PRO A 518 -34.85 2.40 -28.99
C PRO A 518 -35.65 2.07 -27.72
N ALA A 519 -35.12 1.16 -26.91
CA ALA A 519 -35.58 0.86 -25.55
C ALA A 519 -35.43 2.08 -24.62
N PRO A 520 -36.27 2.24 -23.59
CA PRO A 520 -36.24 3.42 -22.74
C PRO A 520 -35.00 3.45 -21.85
N ALA A 521 -34.30 4.59 -21.89
CA ALA A 521 -33.24 4.92 -20.95
C ALA A 521 -33.85 5.14 -19.56
N THR A 522 -33.38 4.40 -18.56
CA THR A 522 -33.62 4.70 -17.15
C THR A 522 -32.80 5.94 -16.78
N GLY A 523 -33.44 7.10 -16.91
CA GLY A 523 -32.86 8.39 -16.53
C GLY A 523 -32.69 8.52 -15.01
N TRP A 524 -31.58 9.16 -14.63
CA TRP A 524 -31.38 9.73 -13.31
C TRP A 524 -32.50 10.77 -13.02
N PRO A 525 -32.97 10.90 -11.77
CA PRO A 525 -34.08 11.79 -11.45
C PRO A 525 -33.72 13.27 -11.69
N ASN A 526 -34.67 13.97 -12.34
CA ASN A 526 -34.62 15.37 -12.75
C ASN A 526 -34.28 16.35 -11.62
N ALA A 527 -33.56 17.41 -11.99
CA ALA A 527 -33.13 18.56 -11.18
C ALA A 527 -34.28 19.53 -10.79
N GLN A 528 -35.44 19.01 -10.38
CA GLN A 528 -36.60 19.81 -9.93
C GLN A 528 -36.98 19.59 -8.46
N SER A 529 -36.14 18.93 -7.66
CA SER A 529 -36.32 18.76 -6.21
C SER A 529 -35.37 19.62 -5.36
N TRP A 530 -34.84 20.71 -5.92
CA TRP A 530 -34.08 21.69 -5.15
C TRP A 530 -35.03 22.78 -4.62
N PRO A 531 -35.07 23.05 -3.31
CA PRO A 531 -35.93 24.10 -2.77
C PRO A 531 -35.50 25.48 -3.29
N ASN A 532 -36.44 26.17 -3.93
CA ASN A 532 -36.29 27.54 -4.42
C ASN A 532 -35.99 28.51 -3.26
N ALA A 533 -34.93 29.29 -3.44
CA ALA A 533 -34.71 30.52 -2.72
C ALA A 533 -35.70 31.59 -3.21
N ALA A 534 -36.61 32.02 -2.33
CA ALA A 534 -37.26 33.32 -2.41
C ALA A 534 -36.42 34.30 -1.57
N GLY A 535 -36.19 35.55 -1.93
CA GLY A 535 -36.61 36.34 -3.08
C GLY A 535 -36.21 37.81 -2.85
N THR A 536 -36.06 38.54 -3.96
CA THR A 536 -36.34 39.99 -4.16
C THR A 536 -35.58 41.04 -3.32
N GLY A 537 -35.05 42.14 -3.88
CA GLY A 537 -35.14 42.65 -5.25
C GLY A 537 -34.54 44.06 -5.40
N GLN A 538 -34.59 44.56 -6.65
CA GLN A 538 -34.65 45.95 -7.16
C GLN A 538 -33.70 47.02 -6.59
N ALA A 539 -33.24 48.07 -7.30
CA ALA A 539 -33.23 48.54 -8.68
C ALA A 539 -32.45 49.89 -8.66
N ALA A 540 -31.85 50.30 -9.79
CA ALA A 540 -31.39 51.66 -10.17
C ALA A 540 -30.45 52.39 -9.16
N VAL A 541 -29.21 52.72 -9.49
CA VAL A 541 -28.68 53.66 -10.50
C VAL A 541 -27.19 53.36 -10.71
#